data_AF-A0ABD4BAY7-F1
#
_entry.id   AF-A0ABD4BAY7-F1
#
_cell.length_a   1.000
_cell.length_b   1.000
_cell.length_c   1.000
_cell.angle_alpha   90.00
_cell.angle_beta   90.00
_cell.angle_gamma   90.00
#
_symmetry.space_group_name_H-M   'P 1'
#
loop_
_entity.id
_entity.type
_entity.pdbx_description
1 polymer ?
#
loop_
_entity_poly.entity_id
_entity_poly.type
_entity_poly.pdbx_seq_one_letter_code
_entity_poly.pdbx_strand_id
1 'polypeptide(L)'
;MRVGNGAATQVQLDVYGEVADAMIQALRGGMPQHPRSVAISKVVMPYLEKIWHLPDAGIWEIRSEPRHFTHSKVMAWVAFDRNATQIAKAAENDEDRALASHYRRVADEIHADVCCSGFDADLGSFVQTYGSKEVDASLLQIVLTGFLAPEDPRVTGTVAQIERTLMQDGLLLRYDNERSVDGVAGHEGTFLVCSFWLADAYVLLGRADDAARLFERLCDLCNDVGLLAEQYDPKDGRMLGNFPQAFSHIGIINTALNLHRAVCPALARTSSELEGA
;
A
#
# COMPACT_ATOMS: atom_id res chain seq x y z
N MET A 1 -7.52 20.16 15.59
CA MET A 1 -8.17 19.75 16.86
C MET A 1 -7.45 18.47 17.32
N ARG A 2 -6.82 18.47 18.51
CA ARG A 2 -6.05 17.31 19.06
C ARG A 2 -6.76 16.77 20.30
N VAL A 3 -8.01 16.37 20.15
CA VAL A 3 -8.77 15.68 21.21
C VAL A 3 -9.34 14.44 20.56
N GLY A 4 -8.77 13.26 20.86
CA GLY A 4 -9.27 11.97 20.40
C GLY A 4 -8.34 11.12 19.52
N ASN A 5 -7.27 11.68 18.93
CA ASN A 5 -6.25 10.88 18.23
C ASN A 5 -5.02 10.65 19.13
N GLY A 6 -4.82 9.40 19.58
CA GLY A 6 -3.66 8.96 20.37
C GLY A 6 -2.41 8.65 19.53
N ALA A 7 -2.47 8.79 18.20
CA ALA A 7 -1.37 8.46 17.30
C ALA A 7 -0.12 9.32 17.47
N ALA A 8 -0.24 10.53 18.04
CA ALA A 8 0.90 11.45 18.18
C ALA A 8 2.06 10.89 19.02
N THR A 9 1.83 9.87 19.85
CA THR A 9 2.86 9.19 20.64
C THR A 9 3.20 7.78 20.13
N GLN A 10 2.54 7.30 19.08
CA GLN A 10 2.77 5.97 18.53
C GLN A 10 3.94 5.99 17.55
N VAL A 11 4.73 4.90 17.56
CA VAL A 11 5.71 4.65 16.51
C VAL A 11 4.96 4.06 15.32
N GLN A 12 5.15 4.67 14.14
CA GLN A 12 4.61 4.22 12.86
C GLN A 12 5.79 4.15 11.87
N LEU A 13 6.17 2.93 11.48
CA LEU A 13 7.33 2.74 10.61
C LEU A 13 7.00 2.96 9.13
N ASP A 14 5.73 2.85 8.78
CA ASP A 14 5.24 2.96 7.40
C ASP A 14 5.45 4.35 6.80
N VAL A 15 5.31 5.41 7.60
CA VAL A 15 5.47 6.81 7.18
C VAL A 15 6.81 7.08 6.50
N TYR A 16 7.89 6.40 6.90
CA TYR A 16 9.19 6.58 6.27
C TYR A 16 9.21 6.09 4.83
N GLY A 17 8.53 4.97 4.56
CA GLY A 17 8.36 4.44 3.21
C GLY A 17 7.49 5.35 2.36
N GLU A 18 6.37 5.84 2.91
CA GLU A 18 5.45 6.76 2.23
C GLU A 18 6.16 8.04 1.76
N VAL A 19 6.92 8.66 2.66
CA VAL A 19 7.69 9.87 2.34
C VAL A 19 8.76 9.58 1.27
N ALA A 20 9.47 8.47 1.40
CA ALA A 20 10.49 8.09 0.43
C ALA A 20 9.88 7.83 -0.95
N ASP A 21 8.80 7.05 -1.04
CA ASP A 21 8.16 6.76 -2.32
C ASP A 21 7.55 8.01 -2.95
N ALA A 22 6.86 8.85 -2.18
CA ALA A 22 6.33 10.12 -2.67
C ALA A 22 7.42 11.02 -3.27
N MET A 23 8.60 11.10 -2.65
CA MET A 23 9.75 11.83 -3.21
C MET A 23 10.22 11.21 -4.54
N ILE A 24 10.27 9.88 -4.64
CA ILE A 24 10.60 9.19 -5.90
C ILE A 24 9.58 9.48 -7.00
N GLN A 25 8.28 9.38 -6.68
CA GLN A 25 7.23 9.61 -7.66
C GLN A 25 7.22 11.06 -8.13
N ALA A 26 7.48 12.03 -7.24
CA ALA A 26 7.64 13.43 -7.61
C ALA A 26 8.79 13.64 -8.61
N LEU A 27 9.96 13.03 -8.36
CA LEU A 27 11.09 13.07 -9.28
C LEU A 27 10.77 12.42 -10.64
N ARG A 28 10.12 11.25 -10.63
CA ARG A 28 9.67 10.57 -11.85
C ARG A 28 8.62 11.37 -12.62
N GLY A 29 7.80 12.13 -11.91
CA GLY A 29 6.83 13.09 -12.46
C GLY A 29 7.45 14.38 -13.00
N GLY A 30 8.78 14.53 -12.95
CA GLY A 30 9.50 15.69 -13.49
C GLY A 30 9.64 16.86 -12.52
N MET A 31 9.29 16.69 -11.23
CA MET A 31 9.60 17.71 -10.23
C MET A 31 11.12 17.78 -10.00
N PRO A 32 11.68 18.98 -9.84
CA PRO A 32 13.11 19.12 -9.54
C PRO A 32 13.41 18.55 -8.15
N GLN A 33 14.61 17.99 -8.00
CA GLN A 33 15.08 17.53 -6.70
C GLN A 33 15.21 18.73 -5.74
N HIS A 34 14.54 18.64 -4.59
CA HIS A 34 14.64 19.68 -3.60
C HIS A 34 15.98 19.58 -2.85
N PRO A 35 16.73 20.68 -2.62
CA PRO A 35 18.03 20.64 -1.94
C PRO A 35 18.00 19.99 -0.55
N ARG A 36 16.84 20.07 0.13
CA ARG A 36 16.65 19.44 1.45
C ARG A 36 16.41 17.93 1.39
N SER A 37 16.08 17.32 0.26
CA SER A 37 15.80 15.88 0.17
C SER A 37 17.00 15.04 0.63
N VAL A 38 18.22 15.47 0.26
CA VAL A 38 19.45 14.82 0.71
C VAL A 38 19.65 15.00 2.22
N ALA A 39 19.43 16.20 2.75
CA ALA A 39 19.57 16.49 4.17
C ALA A 39 18.56 15.69 5.02
N ILE A 40 17.32 15.55 4.54
CA ILE A 40 16.28 14.74 5.18
C ILE A 40 16.69 13.27 5.18
N SER A 41 17.11 12.72 4.04
CA SER A 41 17.54 11.33 3.93
C SER A 41 18.71 11.00 4.88
N LYS A 42 19.69 11.90 5.00
CA LYS A 42 20.83 11.75 5.93
C LYS A 42 20.45 11.68 7.42
N VAL A 43 19.27 12.18 7.80
CA VAL A 43 18.76 12.10 9.18
C VAL A 43 17.81 10.92 9.33
N VAL A 44 16.91 10.74 8.36
CA VAL A 44 15.84 9.75 8.39
C VAL A 44 16.38 8.33 8.26
N MET A 45 17.24 8.06 7.27
CA MET A 45 17.66 6.70 6.96
C MET A 45 18.49 6.06 8.09
N PRO A 46 19.46 6.74 8.73
CA PRO A 46 20.18 6.18 9.87
C PRO A 46 19.30 5.99 11.11
N TYR A 47 18.22 6.76 11.25
CA TYR A 47 17.26 6.55 12.32
C TYR A 47 16.38 5.33 12.03
N LEU A 48 15.83 5.23 10.82
CA LEU A 48 15.03 4.08 10.39
C LEU A 48 15.82 2.77 10.50
N GLU A 49 17.10 2.77 10.14
CA GLU A 49 17.99 1.60 10.26
C GLU A 49 18.05 1.07 11.70
N LYS A 50 17.95 1.97 12.69
CA LYS A 50 17.96 1.61 14.11
C LYS A 50 16.62 1.11 14.64
N ILE A 51 15.51 1.40 13.96
CA ILE A 51 14.17 1.15 14.52
C ILE A 51 13.32 0.22 13.67
N TRP A 52 13.71 -0.09 12.43
CA TRP A 52 12.88 -0.90 11.53
C TRP A 52 12.56 -2.28 12.10
N HIS A 53 13.40 -2.84 12.97
CA HIS A 53 13.19 -4.14 13.62
C HIS A 53 12.28 -4.07 14.85
N LEU A 54 11.85 -2.89 15.31
CA LEU A 54 10.99 -2.73 16.47
C LEU A 54 9.50 -2.89 16.10
N PRO A 55 8.64 -3.36 17.01
CA PRO A 55 7.19 -3.34 16.77
C PRO A 55 6.65 -1.90 16.70
N ASP A 56 5.55 -1.69 16.00
CA ASP A 56 4.92 -0.39 15.75
C ASP A 56 3.38 -0.49 15.80
N ALA A 57 2.67 0.61 15.51
CA ALA A 57 1.20 0.68 15.56
C ALA A 57 0.50 0.38 14.22
N GLY A 58 1.27 0.20 13.13
CA GLY A 58 0.74 -0.01 11.78
C GLY A 58 0.06 1.24 11.20
N ILE A 59 -0.31 1.15 9.92
CA ILE A 59 -0.99 2.21 9.15
C ILE A 59 -2.37 2.58 9.72
N TRP A 60 -2.99 1.64 10.43
CA TRP A 60 -4.33 1.81 11.00
C TRP A 60 -4.35 2.41 12.42
N GLU A 61 -3.19 2.83 12.94
CA GLU A 61 -3.05 3.43 14.27
C GLU A 61 -3.65 2.54 15.38
N ILE A 62 -3.40 1.23 15.28
CA ILE A 62 -4.00 0.22 16.17
C ILE A 62 -3.65 0.57 17.63
N ARG A 63 -4.67 0.54 18.49
CA ARG A 63 -4.56 1.02 19.87
C ARG A 63 -4.15 -0.07 20.87
N SER A 64 -3.97 -1.30 20.40
CA SER A 64 -3.43 -2.40 21.20
C SER A 64 -1.90 -2.32 21.27
N GLU A 65 -1.29 -3.30 21.95
CA GLU A 65 0.17 -3.40 22.07
C GLU A 65 0.86 -3.37 20.69
N PRO A 66 1.99 -2.66 20.54
CA PRO A 66 2.74 -2.64 19.28
C PRO A 66 3.10 -4.03 18.79
N ARG A 67 3.04 -4.24 17.47
CA ARG A 67 3.34 -5.54 16.83
C ARG A 67 4.25 -5.35 15.62
N HIS A 68 4.80 -6.45 15.12
CA HIS A 68 5.50 -6.46 13.84
C HIS A 68 4.48 -6.53 12.70
N PHE A 69 3.98 -5.37 12.26
CA PHE A 69 3.08 -5.30 11.11
C PHE A 69 3.84 -5.53 9.81
N THR A 70 3.38 -6.48 9.01
CA THR A 70 4.03 -6.83 7.73
C THR A 70 4.08 -5.62 6.80
N HIS A 71 2.99 -4.86 6.69
CA HIS A 71 2.95 -3.62 5.93
C HIS A 71 4.03 -2.61 6.37
N SER A 72 4.16 -2.38 7.67
CA SER A 72 5.16 -1.46 8.22
C SER A 72 6.60 -1.84 7.86
N LYS A 73 6.91 -3.15 7.84
CA LYS A 73 8.22 -3.65 7.41
C LYS A 73 8.41 -3.54 5.90
N VAL A 74 7.38 -3.80 5.11
CA VAL A 74 7.39 -3.55 3.65
C VAL A 74 7.67 -2.08 3.36
N MET A 75 7.05 -1.15 4.09
CA MET A 75 7.29 0.28 3.89
C MET A 75 8.67 0.73 4.40
N ALA A 76 9.21 0.11 5.45
CA ALA A 76 10.62 0.29 5.79
C ALA A 76 11.55 -0.18 4.65
N TRP A 77 11.25 -1.32 4.02
CA TRP A 77 11.96 -1.78 2.82
C TRP A 77 11.87 -0.76 1.68
N VAL A 78 10.67 -0.22 1.40
CA VAL A 78 10.47 0.81 0.36
C VAL A 78 11.42 1.98 0.59
N ALA A 79 11.51 2.48 1.83
CA ALA A 79 12.41 3.58 2.15
C ALA A 79 13.88 3.28 1.77
N PHE A 80 14.39 2.11 2.14
CA PHE A 80 15.76 1.71 1.81
C PHE A 80 15.96 1.43 0.32
N ASP A 81 15.04 0.73 -0.34
CA ASP A 81 15.12 0.42 -1.77
C ASP A 81 15.15 1.69 -2.63
N ARG A 82 14.25 2.64 -2.32
CA ARG A 82 14.16 3.92 -3.03
C ARG A 82 15.42 4.76 -2.85
N ASN A 83 15.92 4.87 -1.61
CA ASN A 83 17.12 5.64 -1.32
C ASN A 83 18.38 4.98 -1.93
N ALA A 84 18.53 3.66 -1.80
CA ALA A 84 19.64 2.93 -2.41
C ALA A 84 19.70 3.15 -3.92
N THR A 85 18.54 3.05 -4.59
CA THR A 85 18.43 3.24 -6.04
C THR A 85 18.76 4.67 -6.47
N GLN A 86 18.29 5.69 -5.73
CA GLN A 86 18.58 7.08 -6.07
C GLN A 86 20.04 7.43 -5.85
N ILE A 87 20.63 7.04 -4.71
CA ILE A 87 22.03 7.31 -4.42
C ILE A 87 22.91 6.59 -5.45
N ALA A 88 22.61 5.34 -5.81
CA ALA A 88 23.36 4.62 -6.84
C ALA A 88 23.34 5.35 -8.20
N LYS A 89 22.19 5.91 -8.59
CA LYS A 89 22.04 6.67 -9.85
C LYS A 89 22.78 8.01 -9.85
N ALA A 90 22.90 8.64 -8.69
CA ALA A 90 23.53 9.95 -8.52
C ALA A 90 24.99 9.87 -8.01
N ALA A 91 25.54 8.67 -7.83
CA ALA A 91 26.84 8.48 -7.19
C ALA A 91 27.99 9.03 -8.04
N GLU A 92 28.74 9.99 -7.51
CA GLU A 92 29.89 10.59 -8.19
C GLU A 92 31.23 10.07 -7.63
N ASN A 93 31.23 9.56 -6.40
CA ASN A 93 32.43 9.10 -5.69
C ASN A 93 32.22 7.72 -5.02
N ASP A 94 33.30 7.18 -4.42
CA ASP A 94 33.26 5.87 -3.76
C ASP A 94 32.41 5.86 -2.48
N GLU A 95 32.29 7.00 -1.79
CA GLU A 95 31.47 7.11 -0.58
C GLU A 95 29.97 6.96 -0.92
N ASP A 96 29.51 7.62 -1.98
CA ASP A 96 28.14 7.50 -2.49
C ASP A 96 27.83 6.06 -2.92
N ARG A 97 28.76 5.41 -3.63
CA ARG A 97 28.63 4.01 -4.05
C ARG A 97 28.57 3.06 -2.85
N ALA A 98 29.39 3.29 -1.83
CA ALA A 98 29.39 2.51 -0.61
C ALA A 98 28.08 2.68 0.17
N LEU A 99 27.57 3.91 0.27
CA LEU A 99 26.31 4.23 0.94
C LEU A 99 25.11 3.61 0.22
N ALA A 100 25.04 3.72 -1.11
CA ALA A 100 24.00 3.06 -1.90
C ALA A 100 24.01 1.53 -1.70
N SER A 101 25.20 0.94 -1.71
CA SER A 101 25.39 -0.50 -1.48
C SER A 101 25.00 -0.90 -0.05
N HIS A 102 25.24 -0.04 0.93
CA HIS A 102 24.80 -0.23 2.31
C HIS A 102 23.28 -0.27 2.43
N TYR A 103 22.59 0.74 1.92
CA TYR A 103 21.13 0.76 1.96
C TYR A 103 20.48 -0.35 1.14
N ARG A 104 21.12 -0.80 0.05
CA ARG A 104 20.67 -2.00 -0.67
C ARG A 104 20.72 -3.23 0.24
N ARG A 105 21.81 -3.45 0.98
CA ARG A 105 21.91 -4.59 1.92
C ARG A 105 20.85 -4.54 3.03
N VAL A 106 20.58 -3.35 3.58
CA VAL A 106 19.52 -3.19 4.59
C VAL A 106 18.14 -3.48 3.99
N ALA A 107 17.86 -3.03 2.76
CA ALA A 107 16.65 -3.43 2.06
C ALA A 107 16.57 -4.95 1.89
N ASP A 108 17.65 -5.60 1.44
CA ASP A 108 17.67 -7.06 1.24
C ASP A 108 17.44 -7.83 2.56
N GLU A 109 17.97 -7.32 3.68
CA GLU A 109 17.71 -7.86 5.02
C GLU A 109 16.24 -7.76 5.42
N ILE A 110 15.62 -6.58 5.27
CA ILE A 110 14.21 -6.37 5.57
C ILE A 110 13.33 -7.24 4.65
N HIS A 111 13.68 -7.36 3.37
CA HIS A 111 12.96 -8.20 2.43
C HIS A 111 12.99 -9.67 2.86
N ALA A 112 14.16 -10.17 3.28
CA ALA A 112 14.30 -11.53 3.80
C ALA A 112 13.49 -11.74 5.08
N ASP A 113 13.53 -10.81 6.04
CA ASP A 113 12.74 -10.86 7.27
C ASP A 113 11.23 -10.91 6.99
N VAL A 114 10.72 -10.00 6.16
CA VAL A 114 9.30 -10.00 5.75
C VAL A 114 8.90 -11.30 5.08
N CYS A 115 9.71 -11.82 4.15
CA CYS A 115 9.40 -13.07 3.47
C CYS A 115 9.41 -14.28 4.41
N CYS A 116 10.24 -14.27 5.45
CA CYS A 116 10.35 -15.37 6.40
C CYS A 116 9.29 -15.30 7.51
N SER A 117 9.04 -14.11 8.04
CA SER A 117 8.28 -13.88 9.27
C SER A 117 6.86 -13.40 9.00
N GLY A 118 6.63 -12.75 7.85
CA GLY A 118 5.34 -12.19 7.45
C GLY A 118 4.51 -13.08 6.51
N PHE A 119 5.09 -14.15 5.98
CA PHE A 119 4.39 -15.10 5.09
C PHE A 119 4.02 -16.38 5.83
N ASP A 120 2.74 -16.76 5.76
CA ASP A 120 2.24 -18.00 6.33
C ASP A 120 2.03 -19.06 5.22
N ALA A 121 2.85 -20.11 5.23
CA ALA A 121 2.83 -21.13 4.19
C ALA A 121 1.56 -22.00 4.20
N ASP A 122 0.95 -22.22 5.37
CA ASP A 122 -0.29 -23.00 5.48
C ASP A 122 -1.48 -22.21 4.91
N LEU A 123 -1.52 -20.90 5.16
CA LEU A 123 -2.52 -20.00 4.60
C LEU A 123 -2.27 -19.68 3.12
N GLY A 124 -1.01 -19.78 2.68
CA GLY A 124 -0.57 -19.36 1.35
C GLY A 124 -0.66 -17.84 1.16
N SER A 125 -0.47 -17.06 2.23
CA SER A 125 -0.69 -15.60 2.24
C SER A 125 0.28 -14.92 3.19
N PHE A 126 0.63 -13.67 2.89
CA PHE A 126 1.14 -12.77 3.93
C PHE A 126 0.05 -12.52 4.97
N VAL A 127 0.48 -12.24 6.21
CA VAL A 127 -0.40 -11.98 7.36
C VAL A 127 -0.20 -10.57 7.90
N GLN A 128 -1.20 -10.03 8.59
CA GLN A 128 -1.20 -8.67 9.11
C GLN A 128 -0.01 -8.40 10.04
N THR A 129 0.22 -9.30 10.99
CA THR A 129 1.34 -9.24 11.93
C THR A 129 2.10 -10.56 11.98
N TYR A 130 3.41 -10.50 12.25
CA TYR A 130 4.24 -11.71 12.31
C TYR A 130 3.69 -12.73 13.31
N GLY A 131 3.60 -13.99 12.87
CA GLY A 131 3.05 -15.10 13.66
C GLY A 131 1.53 -15.13 13.82
N SER A 132 0.79 -14.18 13.23
CA SER A 132 -0.68 -14.24 13.19
C SER A 132 -1.20 -15.07 12.01
N LYS A 133 -2.51 -15.32 11.97
CA LYS A 133 -3.22 -15.94 10.82
C LYS A 133 -4.24 -14.98 10.19
N GLU A 134 -4.24 -13.72 10.62
CA GLU A 134 -5.16 -12.69 10.13
C GLU A 134 -4.56 -11.97 8.92
N VAL A 135 -5.41 -11.51 8.00
CA VAL A 135 -5.00 -10.72 6.84
C VAL A 135 -5.51 -9.29 6.93
N ASP A 136 -4.88 -8.42 6.15
CA ASP A 136 -5.14 -6.98 6.14
C ASP A 136 -5.02 -6.46 4.71
N ALA A 137 -5.89 -5.54 4.32
CA ALA A 137 -5.89 -4.95 2.99
C ALA A 137 -4.61 -4.16 2.68
N SER A 138 -3.89 -3.67 3.69
CA SER A 138 -2.58 -3.04 3.53
C SER A 138 -1.52 -3.99 2.94
N LEU A 139 -1.74 -5.31 3.00
CA LEU A 139 -0.85 -6.28 2.34
C LEU A 139 -0.88 -6.18 0.82
N LEU A 140 -1.88 -5.51 0.22
CA LEU A 140 -1.86 -5.16 -1.22
C LEU A 140 -0.66 -4.28 -1.58
N GLN A 141 -0.11 -3.52 -0.62
CA GLN A 141 1.09 -2.72 -0.84
C GLN A 141 2.31 -3.56 -1.23
N ILE A 142 2.32 -4.86 -0.96
CA ILE A 142 3.38 -5.79 -1.39
C ILE A 142 3.55 -5.74 -2.92
N VAL A 143 2.46 -5.79 -3.68
CA VAL A 143 2.53 -5.71 -5.14
C VAL A 143 2.57 -4.27 -5.62
N LEU A 144 1.81 -3.36 -4.99
CA LEU A 144 1.72 -1.97 -5.43
C LEU A 144 3.03 -1.19 -5.30
N THR A 145 3.87 -1.55 -4.32
CA THR A 145 5.20 -0.94 -4.12
C THR A 145 6.31 -1.69 -4.87
N GLY A 146 5.99 -2.83 -5.49
CA GLY A 146 6.97 -3.70 -6.13
C GLY A 146 7.90 -4.41 -5.15
N PHE A 147 7.46 -4.65 -3.90
CA PHE A 147 8.18 -5.46 -2.93
C PHE A 147 8.35 -6.90 -3.43
N LEU A 148 7.31 -7.45 -4.06
CA LEU A 148 7.38 -8.68 -4.85
C LEU A 148 6.76 -8.47 -6.24
N ALA A 149 7.20 -9.30 -7.19
CA ALA A 149 6.65 -9.30 -8.55
C ALA A 149 5.17 -9.78 -8.54
N PRO A 150 4.31 -9.27 -9.44
CA PRO A 150 2.90 -9.68 -9.51
C PRO A 150 2.69 -11.18 -9.71
N GLU A 151 3.60 -11.85 -10.41
CA GLU A 151 3.53 -13.29 -10.71
C GLU A 151 4.01 -14.18 -9.54
N ASP A 152 4.55 -13.59 -8.47
CA ASP A 152 4.99 -14.35 -7.30
C ASP A 152 3.78 -15.06 -6.65
N PRO A 153 3.83 -16.40 -6.42
CA PRO A 153 2.73 -17.14 -5.83
C PRO A 153 2.28 -16.60 -4.46
N ARG A 154 3.18 -15.95 -3.71
CA ARG A 154 2.86 -15.35 -2.42
C ARG A 154 2.01 -14.10 -2.59
N VAL A 155 2.20 -13.34 -3.67
CA VAL A 155 1.36 -12.18 -4.01
C VAL A 155 -0.03 -12.63 -4.41
N THR A 156 -0.12 -13.55 -5.38
CA THR A 156 -1.41 -14.06 -5.87
C THR A 156 -2.21 -14.74 -4.76
N GLY A 157 -1.56 -15.53 -3.92
CA GLY A 157 -2.16 -16.16 -2.75
C GLY A 157 -2.68 -15.15 -1.72
N THR A 158 -1.93 -14.07 -1.47
CA THR A 158 -2.35 -12.99 -0.56
C THR A 158 -3.56 -12.23 -1.07
N VAL A 159 -3.56 -11.85 -2.35
CA VAL A 159 -4.70 -11.17 -2.98
C VAL A 159 -5.95 -12.06 -2.91
N ALA A 160 -5.81 -13.34 -3.24
CA ALA A 160 -6.92 -14.29 -3.16
C ALA A 160 -7.44 -14.46 -1.72
N GLN A 161 -6.56 -14.42 -0.71
CA GLN A 161 -6.97 -14.48 0.70
C GLN A 161 -7.71 -13.22 1.14
N ILE A 162 -7.26 -12.04 0.72
CA ILE A 162 -7.94 -10.76 0.95
C ILE A 162 -9.33 -10.77 0.32
N GLU A 163 -9.45 -11.19 -0.94
CA GLU A 163 -10.74 -11.32 -1.63
C GLU A 163 -11.71 -12.24 -0.86
N ARG A 164 -11.22 -13.37 -0.36
CA ARG A 164 -12.06 -14.34 0.37
C ARG A 164 -12.54 -13.86 1.72
N THR A 165 -11.75 -13.05 2.42
CA THR A 165 -11.96 -12.78 3.85
C THR A 165 -12.36 -11.34 4.16
N LEU A 166 -11.93 -10.38 3.35
CA LEU A 166 -12.16 -8.96 3.59
C LEU A 166 -13.21 -8.37 2.64
N MET A 167 -13.63 -9.09 1.61
CA MET A 167 -14.64 -8.60 0.68
C MET A 167 -16.05 -8.73 1.26
N GLN A 168 -16.71 -7.59 1.46
CA GLN A 168 -18.09 -7.49 1.88
C GLN A 168 -18.90 -6.79 0.81
N ASP A 169 -19.88 -7.50 0.27
CA ASP A 169 -20.73 -7.04 -0.83
C ASP A 169 -19.93 -6.54 -2.04
N GLY A 170 -18.67 -6.96 -2.24
CA GLY A 170 -17.80 -6.52 -3.35
C GLY A 170 -16.95 -5.28 -3.09
N LEU A 171 -16.84 -4.82 -1.83
CA LEU A 171 -15.90 -3.80 -1.37
C LEU A 171 -15.04 -4.37 -0.23
N LEU A 172 -13.84 -3.85 0.01
CA LEU A 172 -12.94 -4.37 1.04
C LEU A 172 -13.12 -3.69 2.40
N LEU A 173 -13.08 -4.49 3.46
CA LEU A 173 -12.74 -4.06 4.83
C LEU A 173 -11.22 -3.82 4.94
N ARG A 174 -10.77 -3.09 5.97
CA ARG A 174 -9.34 -2.98 6.30
C ARG A 174 -8.76 -4.30 6.77
N TYR A 175 -9.45 -4.94 7.70
CA TYR A 175 -9.15 -6.24 8.30
C TYR A 175 -10.45 -6.81 8.89
N ASP A 176 -10.46 -8.08 9.29
CA ASP A 176 -11.63 -8.69 9.95
C ASP A 176 -11.76 -8.14 11.38
N ASN A 177 -12.75 -7.28 11.61
CA ASN A 177 -12.99 -6.63 12.90
C ASN A 177 -13.46 -7.60 14.01
N GLU A 178 -14.01 -8.77 13.68
CA GLU A 178 -14.42 -9.75 14.70
C GLU A 178 -13.20 -10.50 15.26
N ARG A 179 -12.12 -10.57 14.48
CA ARG A 179 -10.88 -11.28 14.83
C ARG A 179 -9.73 -10.34 15.20
N SER A 180 -9.79 -9.09 14.76
CA SER A 180 -8.77 -8.08 15.00
C SER A 180 -8.89 -7.45 16.39
N VAL A 181 -7.73 -7.20 17.00
CA VAL A 181 -7.61 -6.61 18.33
C VAL A 181 -7.28 -5.12 18.20
N ASP A 182 -8.11 -4.38 17.47
CA ASP A 182 -7.86 -2.96 17.19
C ASP A 182 -8.22 -2.03 18.37
N GLY A 183 -8.99 -2.56 19.33
CA GLY A 183 -9.41 -1.87 20.55
C GLY A 183 -10.56 -0.88 20.35
N VAL A 184 -11.28 -0.95 19.23
CA VAL A 184 -12.42 -0.08 18.92
C VAL A 184 -13.70 -0.92 18.82
N ALA A 185 -14.73 -0.57 19.59
CA ALA A 185 -16.02 -1.24 19.52
C ALA A 185 -16.91 -0.64 18.42
N GLY A 186 -17.43 -1.45 17.51
CA GLY A 186 -18.40 -1.03 16.49
C GLY A 186 -18.44 -1.93 15.26
N HIS A 187 -19.44 -1.73 14.40
CA HIS A 187 -19.46 -2.27 13.04
C HIS A 187 -18.81 -1.21 12.14
N GLU A 188 -17.66 -1.52 11.55
CA GLU A 188 -17.00 -0.64 10.58
C GLU A 188 -17.58 -0.85 9.19
N GLY A 189 -17.66 0.21 8.38
CA GLY A 189 -17.97 0.10 6.97
C GLY A 189 -16.79 -0.46 6.16
N THR A 190 -17.06 -0.78 4.90
CA THR A 190 -15.99 -1.06 3.93
C THR A 190 -15.15 0.20 3.71
N PHE A 191 -13.84 0.05 3.53
CA PHE A 191 -12.89 1.15 3.49
C PHE A 191 -12.50 1.42 2.03
N LEU A 192 -12.86 2.59 1.51
CA LEU A 192 -12.91 2.80 0.06
C LEU A 192 -11.52 2.73 -0.59
N VAL A 193 -10.49 3.29 0.04
CA VAL A 193 -9.12 3.22 -0.50
C VAL A 193 -8.60 1.79 -0.61
N CYS A 194 -8.99 0.88 0.29
CA CYS A 194 -8.61 -0.53 0.20
C CYS A 194 -9.17 -1.20 -1.06
N SER A 195 -10.39 -0.82 -1.45
CA SER A 195 -11.00 -1.29 -2.70
C SER A 195 -10.30 -0.71 -3.94
N PHE A 196 -9.84 0.54 -3.90
CA PHE A 196 -9.00 1.10 -4.97
C PHE A 196 -7.64 0.39 -5.06
N TRP A 197 -7.01 0.08 -3.94
CA TRP A 197 -5.77 -0.72 -3.92
C TRP A 197 -5.97 -2.11 -4.54
N LEU A 198 -7.14 -2.73 -4.31
CA LEU A 198 -7.44 -4.01 -4.94
C LEU A 198 -7.61 -3.87 -6.45
N ALA A 199 -8.30 -2.83 -6.92
CA ALA A 199 -8.40 -2.55 -8.35
C ALA A 199 -7.02 -2.31 -8.98
N ASP A 200 -6.13 -1.55 -8.31
CA ASP A 200 -4.76 -1.35 -8.77
C ASP A 200 -3.95 -2.67 -8.80
N ALA A 201 -4.11 -3.51 -7.78
CA ALA A 201 -3.48 -4.83 -7.74
C ALA A 201 -3.99 -5.73 -8.88
N TYR A 202 -5.28 -5.70 -9.19
CA TYR A 202 -5.84 -6.41 -10.35
C TYR A 202 -5.21 -5.96 -11.67
N VAL A 203 -4.95 -4.66 -11.86
CA VAL A 203 -4.24 -4.19 -13.06
C VAL A 203 -2.85 -4.83 -13.15
N LEU A 204 -2.09 -4.85 -12.04
CA LEU A 204 -0.76 -5.46 -12.01
C LEU A 204 -0.78 -6.98 -12.23
N LEU A 205 -1.85 -7.65 -11.81
CA LEU A 205 -2.05 -9.10 -11.99
C LEU A 205 -2.63 -9.48 -13.35
N GLY A 206 -2.81 -8.51 -14.27
CA GLY A 206 -3.42 -8.76 -15.59
C GLY A 206 -4.94 -9.00 -15.55
N ARG A 207 -5.60 -8.72 -14.42
CA ARG A 207 -7.06 -8.85 -14.22
C ARG A 207 -7.77 -7.53 -14.56
N ALA A 208 -7.54 -7.00 -15.76
CA ALA A 208 -8.00 -5.66 -16.16
C ALA A 208 -9.53 -5.51 -16.09
N ASP A 209 -10.29 -6.54 -16.42
CA ASP A 209 -11.76 -6.50 -16.36
C ASP A 209 -12.29 -6.45 -14.91
N ASP A 210 -11.64 -7.16 -13.98
CA ASP A 210 -11.97 -7.08 -12.55
C ASP A 210 -11.66 -5.68 -12.01
N ALA A 211 -10.50 -5.13 -12.39
CA ALA A 211 -10.10 -3.77 -12.04
C ALA A 211 -11.11 -2.74 -12.53
N ALA A 212 -11.54 -2.84 -13.80
CA ALA A 212 -12.50 -1.93 -14.40
C ALA A 212 -13.87 -2.00 -13.70
N ARG A 213 -14.40 -3.20 -13.46
CA ARG A 213 -15.68 -3.38 -12.75
C ARG A 213 -15.64 -2.81 -11.34
N LEU A 214 -14.56 -3.06 -10.60
CA LEU A 214 -14.42 -2.54 -9.24
C LEU A 214 -14.28 -1.01 -9.25
N PHE A 215 -13.52 -0.46 -10.20
CA PHE A 215 -13.33 0.98 -10.35
C PHE A 215 -14.63 1.71 -10.72
N GLU A 216 -15.39 1.19 -11.69
CA GLU A 216 -16.70 1.74 -12.08
C GLU A 216 -17.65 1.78 -10.89
N ARG A 217 -17.75 0.66 -10.18
CA ARG A 217 -18.54 0.58 -8.96
C ARG A 217 -18.12 1.61 -7.91
N LEU A 218 -16.83 1.79 -7.68
CA LEU A 218 -16.32 2.77 -6.72
C LEU A 218 -16.64 4.20 -7.14
N CYS A 219 -16.61 4.50 -8.44
CA CYS A 219 -17.01 5.80 -8.97
C CYS A 219 -18.53 6.05 -8.81
N ASP A 220 -19.36 5.01 -8.96
CA ASP A 220 -20.81 5.09 -8.75
C ASP A 220 -21.20 5.40 -7.29
N LEU A 221 -20.28 5.24 -6.33
CA LEU A 221 -20.50 5.64 -4.93
C LEU A 221 -20.34 7.14 -4.69
N CYS A 222 -19.79 7.89 -5.65
CA CYS A 222 -19.62 9.33 -5.51
C CYS A 222 -20.98 10.01 -5.36
N ASN A 223 -21.03 11.05 -4.54
CA ASN A 223 -22.22 11.91 -4.49
C ASN A 223 -22.35 12.78 -5.76
N ASP A 224 -23.37 13.63 -5.79
CA ASP A 224 -23.71 14.55 -6.88
C ASP A 224 -22.57 15.52 -7.26
N VAL A 225 -21.60 15.75 -6.38
CA VAL A 225 -20.43 16.60 -6.61
C VAL A 225 -19.12 15.80 -6.75
N GLY A 226 -19.18 14.47 -6.88
CA GLY A 226 -18.02 13.62 -7.13
C GLY A 226 -17.18 13.30 -5.89
N LEU A 227 -17.74 13.44 -4.67
CA LEU A 227 -17.01 13.25 -3.42
C LEU A 227 -17.24 11.87 -2.80
N LEU A 228 -16.19 11.31 -2.21
CA LEU A 228 -16.20 10.07 -1.42
C LEU A 228 -15.83 10.31 0.06
N ALA A 229 -16.43 9.53 0.94
CA ALA A 229 -15.99 9.43 2.34
C ALA A 229 -14.84 8.42 2.50
N GLU A 230 -14.41 8.22 3.73
CA GLU A 230 -13.43 7.21 4.10
C GLU A 230 -13.99 5.80 3.97
N GLN A 231 -15.24 5.62 4.42
CA GLN A 231 -15.92 4.35 4.46
C GLN A 231 -17.25 4.40 3.72
N TYR A 232 -17.75 3.22 3.36
CA TYR A 232 -19.08 3.03 2.80
C TYR A 232 -19.74 1.82 3.43
N ASP A 233 -21.01 1.99 3.82
CA ASP A 233 -21.87 0.92 4.30
C ASP A 233 -22.66 0.34 3.11
N PRO A 234 -22.31 -0.88 2.63
CA PRO A 234 -23.02 -1.48 1.51
C PRO A 234 -24.43 -1.96 1.86
N LYS A 235 -24.75 -2.14 3.14
CA LYS A 235 -26.09 -2.60 3.58
C LYS A 235 -27.08 -1.44 3.59
N ASP A 236 -26.69 -0.33 4.22
CA ASP A 236 -27.54 0.85 4.34
C ASP A 236 -27.40 1.82 3.15
N GLY A 237 -26.39 1.63 2.29
CA GLY A 237 -26.16 2.46 1.11
C GLY A 237 -25.74 3.90 1.44
N ARG A 238 -24.81 4.07 2.39
CA ARG A 238 -24.41 5.39 2.90
C ARG A 238 -22.91 5.52 3.13
N MET A 239 -22.44 6.75 2.99
CA MET A 239 -21.07 7.14 3.36
C MET A 239 -20.89 7.19 4.89
N LEU A 240 -19.71 6.76 5.35
CA LEU A 240 -19.32 6.72 6.76
C LEU A 240 -17.91 7.32 6.96
N GLY A 241 -17.60 7.74 8.18
CA GLY A 241 -16.28 8.25 8.55
C GLY A 241 -15.99 9.66 8.05
N ASN A 242 -14.71 9.95 7.83
CA ASN A 242 -14.25 11.27 7.38
C ASN A 242 -14.83 11.62 5.99
N PHE A 243 -15.30 12.85 5.80
CA PHE A 243 -15.87 13.32 4.53
C PHE A 243 -15.57 14.81 4.27
N PRO A 244 -15.11 15.18 3.06
CA PRO A 244 -14.57 14.30 2.02
C PRO A 244 -13.20 13.73 2.43
N GLN A 245 -12.91 12.48 2.06
CA GLN A 245 -11.66 11.83 2.45
C GLN A 245 -10.63 11.86 1.31
N ALA A 246 -9.52 12.58 1.50
CA ALA A 246 -8.47 12.71 0.48
C ALA A 246 -7.93 11.35 0.00
N PHE A 247 -7.83 10.36 0.89
CA PHE A 247 -7.29 9.05 0.57
C PHE A 247 -8.13 8.30 -0.49
N SER A 248 -9.46 8.34 -0.34
CA SER A 248 -10.39 7.75 -1.30
C SER A 248 -10.31 8.43 -2.67
N HIS A 249 -10.10 9.75 -2.71
CA HIS A 249 -9.98 10.50 -3.97
C HIS A 249 -8.63 10.28 -4.66
N ILE A 250 -7.54 10.11 -3.91
CA ILE A 250 -6.26 9.66 -4.47
C ILE A 250 -6.43 8.28 -5.12
N GLY A 251 -7.23 7.39 -4.51
CA GLY A 251 -7.63 6.12 -5.10
C GLY A 251 -8.25 6.27 -6.49
N ILE A 252 -9.24 7.17 -6.64
CA ILE A 252 -9.85 7.45 -7.96
C ILE A 252 -8.78 7.82 -9.00
N ILE A 253 -7.91 8.77 -8.66
CA ILE A 253 -6.90 9.30 -9.58
C ILE A 253 -5.91 8.21 -9.99
N ASN A 254 -5.38 7.47 -9.02
CA ASN A 254 -4.38 6.44 -9.27
C ASN A 254 -4.96 5.29 -10.11
N THR A 255 -6.13 4.78 -9.74
CA THR A 255 -6.74 3.66 -10.46
C THR A 255 -7.17 4.04 -11.86
N ALA A 256 -7.70 5.25 -12.07
CA ALA A 256 -7.99 5.75 -13.42
C ALA A 256 -6.73 5.80 -14.30
N LEU A 257 -5.60 6.28 -13.77
CA LEU A 257 -4.32 6.33 -14.48
C LEU A 257 -3.77 4.92 -14.80
N ASN A 258 -3.90 3.98 -13.86
CA ASN A 258 -3.46 2.60 -14.03
C ASN A 258 -4.28 1.87 -15.09
N LEU A 259 -5.61 1.96 -15.01
CA LEU A 259 -6.52 1.39 -16.01
C LEU A 259 -6.32 2.00 -17.39
N HIS A 260 -6.14 3.32 -17.48
CA HIS A 260 -5.90 3.98 -18.77
C HIS A 260 -4.63 3.47 -19.46
N ARG A 261 -3.56 3.21 -18.70
CA ARG A 261 -2.31 2.64 -19.24
C ARG A 261 -2.47 1.19 -19.67
N ALA A 262 -3.28 0.41 -18.96
CA ALA A 262 -3.57 -0.97 -19.30
C ALA A 262 -4.47 -1.10 -20.55
N VAL A 263 -5.54 -0.30 -20.62
CA VAL A 263 -6.58 -0.39 -21.67
C VAL A 263 -6.33 0.59 -22.82
N CYS A 264 -5.13 1.22 -22.86
CA CYS A 264 -4.74 2.30 -23.77
C CYS A 264 -5.59 2.40 -25.05
N PRO A 265 -6.62 3.29 -25.08
CA PRO A 265 -7.59 3.31 -26.16
C PRO A 265 -6.97 3.64 -27.53
N ALA A 266 -5.84 4.34 -27.55
CA ALA A 266 -5.07 4.55 -28.77
C ALA A 266 -4.45 3.25 -29.28
N LEU A 267 -3.88 2.41 -28.39
CA LEU A 267 -3.40 1.07 -28.75
C LEU A 267 -4.57 0.19 -29.21
N ALA A 268 -5.67 0.14 -28.45
CA ALA A 268 -6.86 -0.64 -28.80
C ALA A 268 -7.46 -0.25 -30.17
N ARG A 269 -7.41 1.04 -30.55
CA ARG A 269 -7.86 1.50 -31.87
C ARG A 269 -6.88 1.17 -33.01
N THR A 270 -5.61 0.95 -32.69
CA THR A 270 -4.58 0.55 -33.68
C THR A 270 -4.40 -0.96 -33.78
N SER A 271 -4.81 -1.72 -32.75
CA SER A 271 -4.82 -3.18 -32.75
C SER A 271 -5.96 -3.70 -33.63
N SER A 272 -5.65 -4.06 -34.88
CA SER A 272 -6.63 -4.62 -35.83
C SER A 272 -6.84 -6.13 -35.64
N GLU A 273 -6.79 -6.65 -34.41
CA GLU A 273 -7.09 -8.05 -34.15
C GLU A 273 -8.57 -8.18 -33.81
N LEU A 274 -9.35 -8.54 -34.84
CA LEU A 274 -10.59 -9.28 -34.66
C LEU A 274 -10.20 -10.59 -33.97
N GLU A 275 -10.53 -10.73 -32.68
CA GLU A 275 -10.58 -12.05 -32.04
C GLU A 275 -11.51 -12.94 -32.86
N GLY A 276 -10.91 -13.91 -33.56
CA GLY A 276 -11.61 -14.88 -34.37
C GLY A 276 -12.13 -16.03 -33.52
N ALA A 277 -13.45 -16.17 -33.53
CA ALA A 277 -14.29 -17.38 -33.43
C ALA A 277 -13.82 -18.56 -32.55
#